data_AF-A0A935FKK4-F1
#
_entry.id   AF-A0A935FKK4-F1
#
_cell.length_a   1.000
_cell.length_b   1.000
_cell.length_c   1.000
_cell.angle_alpha   90.00
_cell.angle_beta   90.00
_cell.angle_gamma   90.00
#
_symmetry.space_group_name_H-M   'P 1'
#
loop_
_entity.id
_entity.type
_entity.pdbx_description
1 polymer ?
#
loop_
_entity_poly.entity_id
_entity_poly.type
_entity_poly.pdbx_seq_one_letter_code
_entity_poly.pdbx_strand_id
1 'polypeptide(L)'
;MQAPLHDCPASAHTHLANLYQLQGDFRRAIAAVQEARAQTVPRRLRQQFEMNFTAWLTRLLFALGRFDRAFELAERVLDAPDRVGLLSYSAELMETIYTLDDYAALQAHIEDLREQRSAREGLGDRLLRGAQIVRLRLLAWARRRQAARLLAQHGLLRGLLRPYLKPLPSWNLPLLGEVAGDAVVGTVIRELRQSIELRAATDPYAAIEGEGDARRGEAAAALKRGRLALQQLPAEEVLLRARVAAWTAASAYALGDRRQARQGFEAVLDRWPTALRVLGLPLPVRLRSVATPAAQALAARLERSRRLTADTLGLGFVVDVHPLGEALEVCLLAPRGRRIDCVQGRAPRDASDEAALTALIDTFHRQAFAPKIDLTQQDINSLDGSACRGRAEDVLDQALGN
;
A
#
# COMPACT_ATOMS: atom_id res chain seq x y z
N MET A 1 17.93 5.79 35.94
CA MET A 1 18.72 4.77 35.24
C MET A 1 18.55 5.01 33.74
N GLN A 2 19.42 5.81 33.13
CA GLN A 2 19.52 5.86 31.67
C GLN A 2 20.37 4.65 31.29
N ALA A 3 19.80 3.69 30.56
CA ALA A 3 20.63 2.71 29.88
C ALA A 3 21.59 3.51 28.98
N PRO A 4 22.90 3.23 29.01
CA PRO A 4 23.84 3.94 28.14
C PRO A 4 23.37 3.77 26.69
N LEU A 5 23.39 4.86 25.92
CA LEU A 5 23.00 4.91 24.49
C LEU A 5 23.65 3.79 23.65
N HIS A 6 24.73 3.18 24.14
CA HIS A 6 25.47 2.07 23.54
C HIS A 6 24.80 0.68 23.65
N ASP A 7 23.74 0.54 24.45
CA ASP A 7 23.04 -0.73 24.68
C ASP A 7 21.68 -0.84 23.97
N CYS A 8 21.24 0.19 23.24
CA CYS A 8 19.98 0.13 22.51
C CYS A 8 20.19 -0.45 21.09
N PRO A 9 19.60 -1.61 20.75
CA PRO A 9 19.67 -2.16 19.40
C PRO A 9 18.79 -1.39 18.39
N ALA A 10 17.91 -0.52 18.86
CA ALA A 10 17.00 0.25 18.05
C ALA A 10 17.54 1.67 17.83
N SER A 11 17.72 2.04 16.56
CA SER A 11 17.93 3.44 16.17
C SER A 11 16.67 4.25 16.45
N ALA A 12 16.80 5.44 17.04
CA ALA A 12 15.65 6.35 17.16
C ALA A 12 15.06 6.71 15.77
N HIS A 13 15.89 6.68 14.72
CA HIS A 13 15.49 7.00 13.37
C HIS A 13 14.51 5.97 12.78
N THR A 14 14.54 4.68 13.17
CA THR A 14 13.54 3.71 12.69
C THR A 14 12.15 3.99 13.27
N HIS A 15 12.08 4.46 14.51
CA HIS A 15 10.82 4.90 15.12
C HIS A 15 10.29 6.18 14.49
N LEU A 16 11.18 7.17 14.23
CA LEU A 16 10.81 8.38 13.49
C LEU A 16 10.30 8.06 12.09
N ALA A 17 10.98 7.15 11.39
CA ALA A 17 10.58 6.72 10.06
C ALA A 17 9.17 6.09 10.08
N ASN A 18 8.84 5.29 11.09
CA ASN A 18 7.49 4.76 11.29
C ASN A 18 6.44 5.85 11.57
N LEU A 19 6.78 6.86 12.38
CA LEU A 19 5.88 7.99 12.65
C LEU A 19 5.62 8.82 11.39
N TYR A 20 6.66 9.16 10.63
CA TYR A 20 6.51 9.86 9.36
C TYR A 20 5.74 9.03 8.34
N GLN A 21 5.95 7.72 8.32
CA GLN A 21 5.17 6.82 7.50
C GLN A 21 3.70 6.89 7.89
N LEU A 22 3.31 6.76 9.16
CA LEU A 22 1.92 6.89 9.62
C LEU A 22 1.26 8.19 9.15
N GLN A 23 2.01 9.29 9.20
CA GLN A 23 1.61 10.63 8.76
C GLN A 23 1.56 10.81 7.24
N GLY A 24 1.99 9.81 6.46
CA GLY A 24 2.10 9.90 5.01
C GLY A 24 3.23 10.83 4.52
N ASP A 25 4.14 11.25 5.41
CA ASP A 25 5.34 12.03 5.04
C ASP A 25 6.45 11.07 4.61
N PHE A 26 6.29 10.49 3.42
CA PHE A 26 7.22 9.51 2.89
C PHE A 26 8.63 10.08 2.68
N ARG A 27 8.75 11.39 2.46
CA ARG A 27 10.05 12.05 2.32
C ARG A 27 10.83 11.96 3.63
N ARG A 28 10.24 12.43 4.73
CA ARG A 28 10.91 12.36 6.04
C ARG A 28 11.09 10.93 6.51
N ALA A 29 10.17 10.02 6.15
CA ALA A 29 10.34 8.60 6.40
C ALA A 29 11.61 8.07 5.72
N ILE A 30 11.82 8.35 4.43
CA ILE A 30 13.02 7.90 3.70
C ILE A 30 14.30 8.55 4.24
N ALA A 31 14.27 9.86 4.57
CA ALA A 31 15.43 10.52 5.17
C ALA A 31 15.84 9.86 6.50
N ALA A 32 14.86 9.55 7.37
CA ALA A 32 15.11 8.85 8.62
C ALA A 32 15.68 7.42 8.40
N VAL A 33 15.34 6.76 7.29
CA VAL A 33 15.92 5.46 6.92
C VAL A 33 17.39 5.58 6.55
N GLN A 34 17.73 6.59 5.76
CA GLN A 34 19.11 6.86 5.37
C GLN A 34 19.96 7.14 6.61
N GLU A 35 19.45 7.94 7.55
CA GLU A 35 20.10 8.20 8.83
C GLU A 35 20.23 6.94 9.68
N ALA A 36 19.19 6.10 9.75
CA ALA A 36 19.24 4.82 10.46
C ALA A 36 20.34 3.91 9.86
N ARG A 37 20.43 3.83 8.53
CA ARG A 37 21.41 3.01 7.80
C ARG A 37 22.85 3.48 8.04
N ALA A 38 23.06 4.79 8.14
CA ALA A 38 24.37 5.39 8.38
C ALA A 38 24.87 5.19 9.82
N GLN A 39 23.98 4.82 10.75
CA GLN A 39 24.35 4.62 12.15
C GLN A 39 25.29 3.43 12.33
N THR A 40 26.39 3.64 13.06
CA THR A 40 27.31 2.55 13.41
C THR A 40 26.71 1.69 14.52
N VAL A 41 26.44 0.42 14.22
CA VAL A 41 25.86 -0.54 15.17
C VAL A 41 26.95 -1.50 15.66
N PRO A 42 27.07 -1.74 16.99
CA PRO A 42 28.01 -2.73 17.53
C PRO A 42 27.80 -4.11 16.91
N ARG A 43 28.89 -4.85 16.63
CA ARG A 43 28.83 -6.17 15.96
C ARG A 43 27.81 -7.14 16.58
N ARG A 44 27.70 -7.16 17.91
CA ARG A 44 26.76 -8.03 18.65
C ARG A 44 25.28 -7.73 18.40
N LEU A 45 24.93 -6.50 18.00
CA LEU A 45 23.56 -6.04 17.75
C LEU A 45 23.24 -5.94 16.26
N ARG A 46 24.24 -6.17 15.38
CA ARG A 46 24.11 -5.93 13.95
C ARG A 46 23.00 -6.77 13.31
N GLN A 47 22.92 -8.06 13.64
CA GLN A 47 21.87 -8.93 13.10
C GLN A 47 20.47 -8.44 13.48
N GLN A 48 20.27 -8.11 14.75
CA GLN A 48 18.99 -7.58 15.26
C GLN A 48 18.60 -6.27 14.59
N PHE A 49 19.56 -5.35 14.48
CA PHE A 49 19.34 -4.09 13.79
C PHE A 49 18.95 -4.31 12.33
N GLU A 50 19.69 -5.14 11.60
CA GLU A 50 19.40 -5.43 10.19
C GLU A 50 18.01 -6.05 10.01
N MET A 51 17.59 -6.98 10.87
CA MET A 51 16.25 -7.59 10.75
C MET A 51 15.13 -6.59 11.07
N ASN A 52 15.26 -5.80 12.14
CA ASN A 52 14.28 -4.76 12.46
C ASN A 52 14.21 -3.69 11.35
N PHE A 53 15.36 -3.28 10.83
CA PHE A 53 15.46 -2.35 9.72
C PHE A 53 14.81 -2.92 8.45
N THR A 54 15.07 -4.20 8.14
CA THR A 54 14.48 -4.90 7.00
C THR A 54 12.96 -5.00 7.13
N ALA A 55 12.44 -5.38 8.30
CA ALA A 55 10.99 -5.46 8.55
C ALA A 55 10.31 -4.08 8.42
N TRP A 56 10.96 -3.02 8.86
CA TRP A 56 10.47 -1.66 8.66
C TRP A 56 10.50 -1.27 7.17
N LEU A 57 11.59 -1.56 6.48
CA LEU A 57 11.77 -1.24 5.06
C LEU A 57 10.74 -1.97 4.18
N THR A 58 10.41 -3.21 4.51
CA THR A 58 9.28 -3.96 3.92
C THR A 58 8.00 -3.13 3.95
N ARG A 59 7.67 -2.53 5.11
CA ARG A 59 6.44 -1.74 5.28
C ARG A 59 6.48 -0.42 4.54
N LEU A 60 7.65 0.23 4.47
CA LEU A 60 7.80 1.44 3.66
C LEU A 60 7.59 1.12 2.18
N LEU A 61 8.27 0.10 1.65
CA LEU A 61 8.14 -0.31 0.24
C LEU A 61 6.71 -0.73 -0.08
N PHE A 62 6.06 -1.44 0.84
CA PHE A 62 4.63 -1.75 0.74
C PHE A 62 3.79 -0.48 0.62
N ALA A 63 4.00 0.51 1.50
CA ALA A 63 3.25 1.77 1.44
C ALA A 63 3.52 2.56 0.16
N LEU A 64 4.72 2.47 -0.41
CA LEU A 64 5.10 3.10 -1.67
C LEU A 64 4.62 2.33 -2.91
N GLY A 65 3.99 1.16 -2.73
CA GLY A 65 3.48 0.33 -3.83
C GLY A 65 4.53 -0.56 -4.51
N ARG A 66 5.71 -0.73 -3.92
CA ARG A 66 6.81 -1.59 -4.40
C ARG A 66 6.68 -3.00 -3.83
N PHE A 67 5.61 -3.69 -4.23
CA PHE A 67 5.17 -4.93 -3.58
C PHE A 67 6.06 -6.14 -3.83
N ASP A 68 6.70 -6.21 -4.99
CA ASP A 68 7.68 -7.24 -5.33
C ASP A 68 8.86 -7.21 -4.33
N ARG A 69 9.47 -6.04 -4.15
CA ARG A 69 10.60 -5.85 -3.23
C ARG A 69 10.18 -5.94 -1.77
N ALA A 70 8.99 -5.44 -1.43
CA ALA A 70 8.44 -5.61 -0.08
C ALA A 70 8.27 -7.10 0.26
N PHE A 71 7.75 -7.90 -0.67
CA PHE A 71 7.61 -9.35 -0.49
C PHE A 71 8.97 -10.04 -0.34
N GLU A 72 9.94 -9.74 -1.20
CA GLU A 72 11.30 -10.30 -1.11
C GLU A 72 12.01 -9.99 0.24
N LEU A 73 11.77 -8.80 0.82
CA LEU A 73 12.31 -8.45 2.14
C LEU A 73 11.52 -9.13 3.26
N ALA A 74 10.19 -9.24 3.12
CA ALA A 74 9.34 -9.91 4.11
C ALA A 74 9.70 -11.40 4.24
N GLU A 75 9.92 -12.10 3.12
CA GLU A 75 10.39 -13.49 3.13
C GLU A 75 11.73 -13.62 3.86
N ARG A 76 12.68 -12.70 3.60
CA ARG A 76 13.98 -12.69 4.31
C ARG A 76 13.84 -12.53 5.82
N VAL A 77 12.92 -11.67 6.28
CA VAL A 77 12.66 -11.48 7.72
C VAL A 77 12.05 -12.75 8.33
N LEU A 78 11.18 -13.44 7.59
CA LEU A 78 10.56 -14.69 8.04
C LEU A 78 11.52 -15.88 8.07
N ASP A 79 12.46 -15.96 7.13
CA ASP A 79 13.41 -17.08 7.05
C ASP A 79 14.55 -16.96 8.07
N ALA A 80 14.84 -15.73 8.53
CA ALA A 80 15.86 -15.45 9.53
C ALA A 80 15.31 -14.59 10.69
N PRO A 81 14.29 -15.07 11.43
CA PRO A 81 13.68 -14.27 12.49
C PRO A 81 14.69 -14.02 13.60
N ASP A 82 14.82 -12.76 14.01
CA ASP A 82 15.77 -12.34 15.02
C ASP A 82 15.44 -12.86 16.43
N ARG A 83 16.46 -12.94 17.29
CA ARG A 83 16.28 -13.22 18.71
C ARG A 83 15.70 -11.98 19.40
N VAL A 84 14.43 -12.03 19.76
CA VAL A 84 13.71 -10.95 20.48
C VAL A 84 14.22 -10.65 21.90
N GLY A 85 15.34 -11.23 22.35
CA GLY A 85 15.80 -11.18 23.75
C GLY A 85 16.15 -9.78 24.30
N LEU A 86 16.26 -8.77 23.43
CA LEU A 86 16.48 -7.36 23.81
C LEU A 86 15.25 -6.46 23.57
N LEU A 87 14.12 -7.04 23.17
CA LEU A 87 12.86 -6.33 22.97
C LEU A 87 11.85 -6.76 24.04
N SER A 88 10.92 -5.87 24.41
CA SER A 88 9.82 -6.20 25.34
C SER A 88 8.70 -7.04 24.70
N TYR A 89 8.94 -7.63 23.54
CA TYR A 89 7.98 -8.40 22.76
C TYR A 89 8.32 -9.89 22.78
N SER A 90 7.30 -10.75 22.83
CA SER A 90 7.52 -12.20 22.75
C SER A 90 7.90 -12.61 21.32
N ALA A 91 8.56 -13.77 21.21
CA ALA A 91 8.99 -14.29 19.91
C ALA A 91 7.79 -14.60 19.00
N GLU A 92 6.74 -15.16 19.59
CA GLU A 92 5.50 -15.54 18.92
C GLU A 92 4.76 -14.31 18.38
N LEU A 93 4.77 -13.21 19.13
CA LEU A 93 4.18 -11.94 18.68
C LEU A 93 4.93 -11.41 17.45
N MET A 94 6.26 -11.39 17.48
CA MET A 94 7.05 -10.89 16.35
C MET A 94 6.91 -11.79 15.13
N GLU A 95 6.94 -13.12 15.31
CA GLU A 95 6.67 -14.09 14.24
C GLU A 95 5.28 -13.86 13.62
N THR A 96 4.25 -13.61 14.45
CA THR A 96 2.90 -13.29 13.98
C THR A 96 2.91 -12.03 13.11
N ILE A 97 3.57 -10.97 13.57
CA ILE A 97 3.63 -9.69 12.86
C ILE A 97 4.37 -9.83 11.52
N TYR A 98 5.51 -10.52 11.51
CA TYR A 98 6.26 -10.76 10.27
C TYR A 98 5.47 -11.63 9.29
N THR A 99 4.73 -12.62 9.79
CA THR A 99 3.87 -13.46 8.93
C THR A 99 2.71 -12.65 8.34
N LEU A 100 2.16 -11.69 9.09
CA LEU A 100 1.14 -10.77 8.61
C LEU A 100 1.69 -9.79 7.56
N ASP A 101 2.88 -9.24 7.78
CA ASP A 101 3.54 -8.32 6.84
C ASP A 101 3.88 -9.04 5.52
N ASP A 102 4.40 -10.27 5.58
CA ASP A 102 4.64 -11.13 4.42
C ASP A 102 3.34 -11.44 3.67
N TYR A 103 2.30 -11.88 4.38
CA TYR A 103 1.00 -12.14 3.78
C TYR A 103 0.43 -10.90 3.09
N ALA A 104 0.53 -9.72 3.72
CA ALA A 104 0.07 -8.46 3.14
C ALA A 104 0.83 -8.12 1.85
N ALA A 105 2.17 -8.17 1.88
CA ALA A 105 3.01 -7.88 0.74
C ALA A 105 2.76 -8.87 -0.42
N LEU A 106 2.61 -10.15 -0.10
CA LEU A 106 2.30 -11.20 -1.06
C LEU A 106 0.95 -10.98 -1.75
N GLN A 107 -0.11 -10.65 -1.00
CA GLN A 107 -1.42 -10.34 -1.60
C GLN A 107 -1.37 -9.11 -2.51
N ALA A 108 -0.68 -8.06 -2.07
CA ALA A 108 -0.52 -6.86 -2.86
C ALA A 108 0.29 -7.12 -4.16
N HIS A 109 1.32 -7.97 -4.09
CA HIS A 109 2.08 -8.39 -5.26
C HIS A 109 1.24 -9.25 -6.23
N ILE A 110 0.37 -10.12 -5.70
CA ILE A 110 -0.59 -10.87 -6.53
C ILE A 110 -1.53 -9.91 -7.28
N GLU A 111 -2.01 -8.84 -6.63
CA GLU A 111 -2.85 -7.83 -7.30
C GLU A 111 -2.09 -7.04 -8.37
N ASP A 112 -0.82 -6.70 -8.14
CA ASP A 112 0.04 -6.07 -9.14
C ASP A 112 0.24 -6.98 -10.37
N LEU A 113 0.51 -8.27 -10.17
CA LEU A 113 0.63 -9.23 -11.28
C LEU A 113 -0.70 -9.44 -12.03
N ARG A 114 -1.84 -9.39 -11.32
CA ARG A 114 -3.18 -9.46 -11.93
C ARG A 114 -3.45 -8.25 -12.83
N GLU A 115 -3.02 -7.07 -12.39
CA GLU A 115 -3.09 -5.83 -13.15
C GLU A 115 -2.24 -5.90 -14.42
N GLN A 116 -0.94 -6.24 -14.29
CA GLN A 116 -0.04 -6.43 -15.42
C GLN A 116 -0.57 -7.48 -16.41
N ARG A 117 -1.09 -8.61 -15.91
CA ARG A 117 -1.66 -9.67 -16.76
C ARG A 117 -2.87 -9.18 -17.56
N SER A 118 -3.69 -8.28 -17.00
CA SER A 118 -4.91 -7.79 -17.65
C SER A 118 -4.64 -6.81 -18.80
N ALA A 119 -3.53 -6.08 -18.74
CA ALA A 119 -3.15 -5.11 -19.76
C ALA A 119 -2.37 -5.74 -20.95
N ARG A 120 -1.88 -6.97 -20.82
CA ARG A 120 -1.03 -7.65 -21.82
C ARG A 120 -1.86 -8.45 -22.83
N GLU A 121 -1.42 -8.47 -24.09
CA GLU A 121 -2.07 -9.23 -25.17
C GLU A 121 -1.39 -10.57 -25.46
N GLY A 122 -0.06 -10.64 -25.34
CA GLY A 122 0.72 -11.86 -25.59
C GLY A 122 0.28 -13.05 -24.72
N LEU A 123 -0.10 -14.16 -25.36
CA LEU A 123 -0.55 -15.38 -24.67
C LEU A 123 0.56 -15.97 -23.78
N GLY A 124 1.82 -16.00 -24.25
CA GLY A 124 2.96 -16.50 -23.47
C GLY A 124 3.15 -15.74 -22.16
N ASP A 125 3.22 -14.41 -22.24
CA ASP A 125 3.33 -13.52 -21.08
C ASP A 125 2.15 -13.68 -20.11
N ARG A 126 0.93 -13.74 -20.64
CA ARG A 126 -0.28 -13.94 -19.83
C ARG A 126 -0.27 -15.29 -19.12
N LEU A 127 0.23 -16.34 -19.76
CA LEU A 127 0.36 -17.67 -19.17
C LEU A 127 1.46 -17.70 -18.10
N LEU A 128 2.62 -17.12 -18.38
CA LEU A 128 3.73 -17.01 -17.43
C LEU A 128 3.32 -16.25 -16.17
N ARG A 129 2.72 -15.06 -16.32
CA ARG A 129 2.14 -14.29 -15.21
C ARG A 129 1.01 -15.06 -14.51
N GLY A 130 0.21 -15.81 -15.28
CA GLY A 130 -0.82 -16.67 -14.73
C GLY A 130 -0.29 -17.78 -13.82
N ALA A 131 0.77 -18.47 -14.24
CA ALA A 131 1.45 -19.49 -13.45
C ALA A 131 2.07 -18.88 -12.18
N GLN A 132 2.72 -17.72 -12.29
CA GLN A 132 3.24 -16.96 -11.13
C GLN A 132 2.14 -16.64 -10.12
N ILE A 133 1.00 -16.10 -10.57
CA ILE A 133 -0.15 -15.79 -9.72
C ILE A 133 -0.67 -17.06 -9.00
N VAL A 134 -0.76 -18.20 -9.70
CA VAL A 134 -1.20 -19.46 -9.08
C VAL A 134 -0.22 -19.91 -8.00
N ARG A 135 1.08 -19.87 -8.29
CA ARG A 135 2.13 -20.21 -7.30
C ARG A 135 2.03 -19.33 -6.06
N LEU A 136 1.95 -18.02 -6.25
CA LEU A 136 1.87 -17.06 -5.15
C LEU A 136 0.57 -17.20 -4.35
N ARG A 137 -0.55 -17.56 -4.97
CA ARG A 137 -1.80 -17.85 -4.24
C ARG A 137 -1.71 -19.07 -3.35
N LEU A 138 -1.01 -20.12 -3.79
CA LEU A 138 -0.78 -21.30 -2.95
C LEU A 138 0.08 -20.94 -1.73
N LEU A 139 1.13 -20.14 -1.96
CA LEU A 139 1.94 -19.59 -0.87
C LEU A 139 1.11 -18.71 0.07
N ALA A 140 0.27 -17.81 -0.47
CA ALA A 140 -0.58 -16.94 0.32
C ALA A 140 -1.59 -17.72 1.16
N TRP A 141 -2.15 -18.80 0.62
CA TRP A 141 -3.01 -19.72 1.38
C TRP A 141 -2.25 -20.36 2.55
N ALA A 142 -1.01 -20.82 2.33
CA ALA A 142 -0.18 -21.40 3.38
C ALA A 142 0.17 -20.36 4.46
N ARG A 143 0.60 -19.15 4.06
CA ARG A 143 0.93 -18.03 4.95
C ARG A 143 -0.27 -17.56 5.76
N ARG A 144 -1.46 -17.48 5.14
CA ARG A 144 -2.72 -17.18 5.86
C ARG A 144 -2.99 -18.20 6.95
N ARG A 145 -2.81 -19.49 6.68
CA ARG A 145 -3.02 -20.56 7.68
C ARG A 145 -1.98 -20.51 8.79
N GLN A 146 -0.73 -20.20 8.47
CA GLN A 146 0.32 -19.98 9.47
C GLN A 146 -0.06 -18.81 10.39
N ALA A 147 -0.39 -17.65 9.83
CA ALA A 147 -0.80 -16.47 10.59
C ALA A 147 -2.06 -16.74 11.43
N ALA A 148 -3.06 -17.43 10.89
CA ALA A 148 -4.27 -17.78 11.64
C ALA A 148 -3.98 -18.71 12.84
N ARG A 149 -3.06 -19.68 12.69
CA ARG A 149 -2.62 -20.54 13.79
C ARG A 149 -1.89 -19.75 14.88
N LEU A 150 -1.02 -18.83 14.49
CA LEU A 150 -0.32 -17.95 15.43
C LEU A 150 -1.34 -17.05 16.17
N LEU A 151 -2.27 -16.42 15.46
CA LEU A 151 -3.31 -15.58 16.06
C LEU A 151 -4.24 -16.34 17.02
N ALA A 152 -4.42 -17.65 16.82
CA ALA A 152 -5.19 -18.51 17.71
C ALA A 152 -4.47 -18.81 19.04
N GLN A 153 -3.17 -18.53 19.16
CA GLN A 153 -2.46 -18.67 20.42
C GLN A 153 -2.96 -17.63 21.44
N HIS A 154 -2.97 -18.03 22.72
CA HIS A 154 -3.61 -17.29 23.79
C HIS A 154 -3.14 -15.83 23.86
N GLY A 155 -4.09 -14.90 23.70
CA GLY A 155 -3.87 -13.46 23.91
C GLY A 155 -3.19 -12.71 22.76
N LEU A 156 -2.68 -13.36 21.71
CA LEU A 156 -1.99 -12.67 20.61
C LEU A 156 -2.94 -11.79 19.79
N LEU A 157 -4.08 -12.34 19.35
CA LEU A 157 -5.09 -11.55 18.62
C LEU A 157 -5.59 -10.36 19.45
N ARG A 158 -5.91 -10.61 20.74
CA ARG A 158 -6.34 -9.56 21.68
C ARG A 158 -5.26 -8.49 21.86
N GLY A 159 -3.99 -8.89 21.93
CA GLY A 159 -2.85 -7.99 22.08
C GLY A 159 -2.60 -7.13 20.84
N LEU A 160 -2.76 -7.70 19.63
CA LEU A 160 -2.60 -6.97 18.36
C LEU A 160 -3.76 -6.01 18.08
N LEU A 161 -4.97 -6.33 18.52
CA LEU A 161 -6.13 -5.44 18.45
C LEU A 161 -6.05 -4.26 19.44
N ARG A 162 -4.95 -4.10 20.18
CA ARG A 162 -4.67 -2.89 20.95
C ARG A 162 -3.75 -1.99 20.12
N PRO A 163 -4.29 -0.96 19.47
CA PRO A 163 -3.53 -0.11 18.56
C PRO A 163 -2.38 0.58 19.28
N TYR A 164 -1.30 0.89 18.57
CA TYR A 164 -0.13 1.65 19.04
C TYR A 164 0.71 1.00 20.14
N LEU A 165 0.26 -0.08 20.77
CA LEU A 165 1.03 -0.80 21.79
C LEU A 165 2.00 -1.81 21.19
N LYS A 166 1.76 -2.23 19.94
CA LYS A 166 2.51 -3.28 19.24
C LYS A 166 3.08 -2.73 17.94
N PRO A 167 4.19 -3.30 17.42
CA PRO A 167 4.86 -2.78 16.24
C PRO A 167 4.12 -3.12 14.93
N LEU A 168 2.89 -3.65 14.99
CA LEU A 168 2.04 -3.84 13.82
C LEU A 168 1.44 -2.48 13.42
N PRO A 169 1.63 -2.02 12.18
CA PRO A 169 1.05 -0.76 11.75
C PRO A 169 -0.48 -0.77 11.82
N SER A 170 -1.06 0.34 12.25
CA SER A 170 -2.51 0.53 12.40
C SER A 170 -3.28 0.24 11.11
N TRP A 171 -2.73 0.63 9.94
CA TRP A 171 -3.33 0.38 8.63
C TRP A 171 -3.35 -1.10 8.21
N ASN A 172 -2.57 -1.96 8.89
CA ASN A 172 -2.59 -3.41 8.70
C ASN A 172 -3.54 -4.12 9.68
N LEU A 173 -4.08 -3.44 10.71
CA LEU A 173 -5.03 -4.07 11.64
C LEU A 173 -6.28 -4.68 10.97
N PRO A 174 -6.89 -4.07 9.94
CA PRO A 174 -8.03 -4.68 9.24
C PRO A 174 -7.73 -6.04 8.58
N LEU A 175 -6.45 -6.35 8.33
CA LEU A 175 -6.00 -7.64 7.80
C LEU A 175 -6.27 -8.80 8.77
N LEU A 176 -6.33 -8.52 10.07
CA LEU A 176 -6.65 -9.53 11.09
C LEU A 176 -8.01 -10.17 10.82
N GLY A 177 -8.99 -9.40 10.33
CA GLY A 177 -10.30 -9.91 9.95
C GLY A 177 -10.25 -10.85 8.74
N GLU A 178 -9.37 -10.59 7.76
CA GLU A 178 -9.16 -11.48 6.63
C GLU A 178 -8.48 -12.79 7.05
N VAL A 179 -7.48 -12.71 7.92
CA VAL A 179 -6.68 -13.88 8.34
C VAL A 179 -7.42 -14.74 9.36
N ALA A 180 -7.86 -14.16 10.48
CA ALA A 180 -8.52 -14.87 11.58
C ALA A 180 -10.05 -15.02 11.39
N GLY A 181 -10.65 -14.21 10.52
CA GLY A 181 -12.09 -14.17 10.28
C GLY A 181 -12.76 -12.99 10.98
N ASP A 182 -13.58 -12.24 10.22
CA ASP A 182 -14.26 -11.03 10.69
C ASP A 182 -15.13 -11.27 11.93
N ALA A 183 -15.78 -12.43 12.02
CA ALA A 183 -16.62 -12.78 13.17
C ALA A 183 -15.81 -13.02 14.45
N VAL A 184 -14.64 -13.66 14.33
CA VAL A 184 -13.72 -13.91 15.46
C VAL A 184 -13.17 -12.58 15.96
N VAL A 185 -12.67 -11.75 15.04
CA VAL A 185 -12.17 -10.40 15.35
C VAL A 185 -13.26 -9.54 15.98
N GLY A 186 -14.49 -9.57 15.46
CA GLY A 186 -15.62 -8.85 16.02
C GLY A 186 -15.96 -9.27 17.45
N THR A 187 -15.83 -10.54 17.80
CA THR A 187 -16.02 -11.01 19.19
C THR A 187 -14.94 -10.43 20.11
N VAL A 188 -13.67 -10.49 19.72
CA VAL A 188 -12.57 -9.95 20.53
C VAL A 188 -12.69 -8.42 20.67
N ILE A 189 -13.11 -7.71 19.63
CA ILE A 189 -13.39 -6.27 19.68
C ILE A 189 -14.50 -5.96 20.70
N ARG A 190 -15.59 -6.73 20.72
CA ARG A 190 -16.67 -6.54 21.72
C ARG A 190 -16.17 -6.71 23.15
N GLU A 191 -15.33 -7.72 23.40
CA GLU A 191 -14.71 -7.94 24.70
C GLU A 191 -13.75 -6.80 25.09
N LEU A 192 -12.93 -6.34 24.13
CA LEU A 192 -12.01 -5.21 24.34
C LEU A 192 -12.75 -3.91 24.67
N ARG A 193 -13.88 -3.62 24.01
CA ARG A 193 -14.71 -2.43 24.31
C ARG A 193 -15.30 -2.44 25.74
N GLN A 194 -15.49 -3.61 26.33
CA GLN A 194 -15.98 -3.74 27.71
C GLN A 194 -14.86 -3.54 28.76
N SER A 195 -13.59 -3.65 28.35
CA SER A 195 -12.45 -3.49 29.24
C SER A 195 -12.25 -2.04 29.70
N ILE A 196 -11.90 -1.86 30.98
CA ILE A 196 -11.68 -0.54 31.59
C ILE A 196 -10.51 0.20 30.93
N GLU A 197 -9.48 -0.55 30.50
CA GLU A 197 -8.23 -0.05 29.91
C GLU A 197 -8.42 0.75 28.61
N LEU A 198 -9.51 0.52 27.87
CA LEU A 198 -9.71 1.07 26.52
C LEU A 198 -10.79 2.14 26.42
N ARG A 199 -11.46 2.50 27.53
CA ARG A 199 -12.51 3.53 27.54
C ARG A 199 -12.03 4.93 27.14
N ALA A 200 -10.72 5.18 27.20
CA ALA A 200 -10.09 6.47 26.89
C ALA A 200 -9.32 6.49 25.55
N ALA A 201 -9.25 5.37 24.83
CA ALA A 201 -8.52 5.29 23.56
C ALA A 201 -9.42 5.65 22.37
N THR A 202 -8.86 6.28 21.33
CA THR A 202 -9.52 6.38 20.03
C THR A 202 -9.89 4.98 19.57
N ASP A 203 -11.15 4.78 19.12
CA ASP A 203 -11.67 3.48 18.70
C ASP A 203 -11.43 3.28 17.18
N PRO A 204 -10.36 2.59 16.73
CA PRO A 204 -10.19 2.25 15.32
C PRO A 204 -11.01 1.02 14.90
N TYR A 205 -11.76 0.39 15.82
CA TYR A 205 -12.48 -0.83 15.53
C TYR A 205 -13.57 -0.62 14.48
N ALA A 206 -14.14 0.59 14.37
CA ALA A 206 -15.03 0.93 13.28
C ALA A 206 -14.37 0.75 11.89
N ALA A 207 -13.07 1.00 11.77
CA ALA A 207 -12.32 0.78 10.53
C ALA A 207 -12.17 -0.72 10.22
N ILE A 208 -11.87 -1.53 11.25
CA ILE A 208 -11.70 -2.99 11.12
C ILE A 208 -13.04 -3.65 10.78
N GLU A 209 -14.09 -3.35 11.55
CA GLU A 209 -15.44 -3.89 11.35
C GLU A 209 -16.01 -3.46 9.99
N GLY A 210 -15.84 -2.19 9.62
CA GLY A 210 -16.33 -1.64 8.35
C GLY A 210 -15.66 -2.24 7.12
N GLU A 211 -14.36 -2.54 7.19
CA GLU A 211 -13.69 -3.25 6.10
C GLU A 211 -14.16 -4.70 5.98
N GLY A 212 -14.46 -5.37 7.11
CA GLY A 212 -15.11 -6.67 7.10
C GLY A 212 -16.47 -6.64 6.40
N ASP A 213 -17.30 -5.63 6.66
CA ASP A 213 -18.57 -5.45 5.94
C ASP A 213 -18.35 -5.25 4.43
N ALA A 214 -17.35 -4.43 4.06
CA ALA A 214 -17.00 -4.18 2.67
C ALA A 214 -16.58 -5.47 1.95
N ARG A 215 -15.76 -6.31 2.61
CA ARG A 215 -15.38 -7.64 2.09
C ARG A 215 -16.57 -8.58 1.89
N ARG A 216 -17.60 -8.48 2.74
CA ARG A 216 -18.85 -9.27 2.62
C ARG A 216 -19.85 -8.69 1.62
N GLY A 217 -19.57 -7.53 1.02
CA GLY A 217 -20.47 -6.86 0.08
C GLY A 217 -21.62 -6.09 0.77
N GLU A 218 -21.57 -5.91 2.08
CA GLU A 218 -22.57 -5.16 2.85
C GLU A 218 -22.35 -3.64 2.72
N ALA A 219 -22.49 -3.10 1.50
CA ALA A 219 -22.08 -1.73 1.16
C ALA A 219 -22.70 -0.65 2.07
N ALA A 220 -23.95 -0.80 2.49
CA ALA A 220 -24.62 0.16 3.38
C ALA A 220 -24.02 0.15 4.81
N ALA A 221 -23.71 -1.03 5.33
CA ALA A 221 -23.10 -1.19 6.64
C ALA A 221 -21.65 -0.68 6.62
N ALA A 222 -20.90 -1.04 5.58
CA ALA A 222 -19.56 -0.52 5.32
C ALA A 222 -19.56 1.01 5.29
N LEU A 223 -20.38 1.63 4.41
CA LEU A 223 -20.45 3.09 4.29
C LEU A 223 -20.77 3.79 5.64
N LYS A 224 -21.69 3.22 6.43
CA LYS A 224 -22.00 3.74 7.77
C LYS A 224 -20.79 3.67 8.71
N ARG A 225 -20.15 2.50 8.82
CA ARG A 225 -18.97 2.31 9.68
C ARG A 225 -17.76 3.11 9.21
N GLY A 226 -17.58 3.26 7.90
CA GLY A 226 -16.51 4.05 7.29
C GLY A 226 -16.60 5.53 7.62
N ARG A 227 -17.80 6.12 7.56
CA ARG A 227 -18.02 7.50 8.03
C ARG A 227 -17.69 7.67 9.51
N LEU A 228 -18.13 6.73 10.35
CA LEU A 228 -17.81 6.74 11.78
C LEU A 228 -16.30 6.65 12.02
N ALA A 229 -15.63 5.73 11.35
CA ALA A 229 -14.18 5.56 11.45
C ALA A 229 -13.43 6.83 11.02
N LEU A 230 -13.80 7.47 9.90
CA LEU A 230 -13.16 8.71 9.45
C LEU A 230 -13.41 9.91 10.37
N GLN A 231 -14.47 9.89 11.18
CA GLN A 231 -14.73 10.90 12.21
C GLN A 231 -13.91 10.66 13.47
N GLN A 232 -13.70 9.39 13.84
CA GLN A 232 -13.03 9.01 15.08
C GLN A 232 -11.50 8.94 14.94
N LEU A 233 -10.99 8.51 13.79
CA LEU A 233 -9.56 8.32 13.58
C LEU A 233 -8.79 9.65 13.66
N PRO A 234 -7.62 9.70 14.32
CA PRO A 234 -6.78 10.90 14.38
C PRO A 234 -6.34 11.33 12.98
N ALA A 235 -6.13 12.63 12.76
CA ALA A 235 -5.73 13.15 11.44
C ALA A 235 -4.37 12.59 10.97
N GLU A 236 -3.50 12.25 11.92
CA GLU A 236 -2.16 11.69 11.74
C GLU A 236 -2.18 10.27 11.18
N GLU A 237 -3.29 9.54 11.29
CA GLU A 237 -3.46 8.18 10.76
C GLU A 237 -3.72 8.19 9.24
N VAL A 238 -2.84 8.82 8.46
CA VAL A 238 -3.08 9.11 7.05
C VAL A 238 -3.30 7.83 6.24
N LEU A 239 -2.51 6.78 6.47
CA LEU A 239 -2.66 5.52 5.73
C LEU A 239 -3.94 4.77 6.11
N LEU A 240 -4.25 4.64 7.40
CA LEU A 240 -5.47 3.96 7.83
C LEU A 240 -6.71 4.73 7.37
N ARG A 241 -6.70 6.08 7.47
CA ARG A 241 -7.79 6.92 6.97
C ARG A 241 -7.95 6.79 5.45
N ALA A 242 -6.87 6.78 4.69
CA ALA A 242 -6.94 6.58 3.24
C ALA A 242 -7.45 5.18 2.88
N ARG A 243 -7.04 4.14 3.63
CA ARG A 243 -7.60 2.78 3.48
C ARG A 243 -9.11 2.77 3.73
N VAL A 244 -9.56 3.40 4.81
CA VAL A 244 -10.99 3.54 5.12
C VAL A 244 -11.73 4.30 4.02
N ALA A 245 -11.17 5.42 3.56
CA ALA A 245 -11.75 6.21 2.48
C ALA A 245 -11.88 5.40 1.18
N ALA A 246 -10.94 4.51 0.86
CA ALA A 246 -10.96 3.70 -0.35
C ALA A 246 -12.14 2.72 -0.39
N TRP A 247 -12.30 1.86 0.63
CA TRP A 247 -13.44 0.93 0.65
C TRP A 247 -14.76 1.64 0.93
N THR A 248 -14.75 2.79 1.61
CA THR A 248 -15.95 3.63 1.79
C THR A 248 -16.39 4.24 0.46
N ALA A 249 -15.45 4.71 -0.37
CA ALA A 249 -15.73 5.27 -1.70
C ALA A 249 -16.31 4.20 -2.63
N ALA A 250 -15.71 2.99 -2.63
CA ALA A 250 -16.22 1.86 -3.40
C ALA A 250 -17.64 1.45 -2.94
N SER A 251 -17.89 1.44 -1.64
CA SER A 251 -19.22 1.14 -1.08
C SER A 251 -20.25 2.22 -1.45
N ALA A 252 -19.86 3.50 -1.40
CA ALA A 252 -20.70 4.61 -1.85
C ALA A 252 -21.01 4.53 -3.35
N TYR A 253 -20.02 4.13 -4.17
CA TYR A 253 -20.21 3.91 -5.60
C TYR A 253 -21.22 2.79 -5.86
N ALA A 254 -21.09 1.65 -5.16
CA ALA A 254 -22.04 0.54 -5.27
C ALA A 254 -23.49 0.94 -4.90
N LEU A 255 -23.66 1.91 -4.01
CA LEU A 255 -24.96 2.44 -3.60
C LEU A 255 -25.47 3.60 -4.46
N GLY A 256 -24.74 4.03 -5.48
CA GLY A 256 -25.12 5.17 -6.33
C GLY A 256 -24.89 6.54 -5.69
N ASP A 257 -24.25 6.64 -4.52
CA ASP A 257 -23.91 7.92 -3.89
C ASP A 257 -22.70 8.54 -4.57
N ARG A 258 -22.97 9.20 -5.70
CA ARG A 258 -21.97 9.87 -6.55
C ARG A 258 -21.10 10.87 -5.77
N ARG A 259 -21.70 11.63 -4.85
CA ARG A 259 -20.99 12.70 -4.13
C ARG A 259 -19.94 12.09 -3.21
N GLN A 260 -20.32 11.09 -2.42
CA GLN A 260 -19.39 10.48 -1.47
C GLN A 260 -18.37 9.58 -2.16
N ALA A 261 -18.77 8.85 -3.20
CA ALA A 261 -17.83 8.09 -4.02
C ALA A 261 -16.72 8.99 -4.58
N ARG A 262 -17.10 10.13 -5.19
CA ARG A 262 -16.14 11.11 -5.73
C ARG A 262 -15.18 11.62 -4.66
N GLN A 263 -15.73 12.15 -3.55
CA GLN A 263 -14.92 12.72 -2.47
C GLN A 263 -13.98 11.69 -1.85
N GLY A 264 -14.44 10.46 -1.68
CA GLY A 264 -13.62 9.38 -1.15
C GLY A 264 -12.48 8.99 -2.08
N PHE A 265 -12.74 8.79 -3.38
CA PHE A 265 -11.69 8.49 -4.35
C PHE A 265 -10.69 9.63 -4.51
N GLU A 266 -11.13 10.90 -4.53
CA GLU A 266 -10.22 12.06 -4.55
C GLU A 266 -9.30 12.05 -3.31
N ALA A 267 -9.86 11.86 -2.11
CA ALA A 267 -9.08 11.82 -0.88
C ALA A 267 -8.04 10.68 -0.87
N VAL A 268 -8.38 9.52 -1.44
CA VAL A 268 -7.45 8.39 -1.54
C VAL A 268 -6.32 8.70 -2.52
N LEU A 269 -6.64 9.23 -3.70
CA LEU A 269 -5.64 9.56 -4.71
C LEU A 269 -4.71 10.72 -4.28
N ASP A 270 -5.18 11.60 -3.41
CA ASP A 270 -4.35 12.70 -2.90
C ASP A 270 -3.45 12.27 -1.73
N ARG A 271 -3.84 11.24 -0.96
CA ARG A 271 -3.13 10.85 0.28
C ARG A 271 -2.35 9.56 0.17
N TRP A 272 -3.01 8.48 -0.28
CA TRP A 272 -2.38 7.17 -0.38
C TRP A 272 -3.04 6.32 -1.50
N PRO A 273 -2.74 6.62 -2.79
CA PRO A 273 -3.34 5.92 -3.93
C PRO A 273 -3.16 4.41 -3.89
N THR A 274 -2.05 3.95 -3.29
CA THR A 274 -1.68 2.54 -3.14
C THR A 274 -2.74 1.74 -2.37
N ALA A 275 -3.55 2.39 -1.52
CA ALA A 275 -4.68 1.75 -0.85
C ALA A 275 -5.64 1.06 -1.84
N LEU A 276 -5.87 1.64 -3.02
CA LEU A 276 -6.71 1.04 -4.06
C LEU A 276 -6.14 -0.30 -4.53
N ARG A 277 -4.81 -0.39 -4.70
CA ARG A 277 -4.14 -1.61 -5.11
C ARG A 277 -4.16 -2.67 -4.02
N VAL A 278 -3.83 -2.29 -2.78
CA VAL A 278 -3.86 -3.18 -1.62
C VAL A 278 -5.26 -3.78 -1.39
N LEU A 279 -6.32 -3.00 -1.61
CA LEU A 279 -7.70 -3.46 -1.45
C LEU A 279 -8.28 -4.12 -2.72
N GLY A 280 -7.53 -4.19 -3.82
CA GLY A 280 -8.03 -4.72 -5.10
C GLY A 280 -9.19 -3.90 -5.71
N LEU A 281 -9.29 -2.60 -5.38
CA LEU A 281 -10.37 -1.73 -5.82
C LEU A 281 -10.05 -1.03 -7.15
N PRO A 282 -10.94 -1.09 -8.16
CA PRO A 282 -10.79 -0.33 -9.39
C PRO A 282 -11.20 1.14 -9.19
N LEU A 283 -10.61 2.04 -9.97
CA LEU A 283 -11.02 3.44 -10.07
C LEU A 283 -12.01 3.62 -11.23
N PRO A 284 -13.22 4.14 -10.99
CA PRO A 284 -14.15 4.49 -12.07
C PRO A 284 -13.63 5.69 -12.85
N VAL A 285 -13.31 5.49 -14.13
CA VAL A 285 -12.76 6.50 -15.03
C VAL A 285 -13.47 6.52 -16.38
N ARG A 286 -13.35 7.63 -17.09
CA ARG A 286 -13.62 7.69 -18.53
C ARG A 286 -12.30 7.74 -19.27
N LEU A 287 -12.14 6.89 -20.27
CA LEU A 287 -10.97 6.93 -21.15
C LEU A 287 -11.21 7.93 -22.28
N ARG A 288 -10.21 8.78 -22.51
CA ARG A 288 -10.14 9.69 -23.65
C ARG A 288 -8.83 9.43 -24.39
N SER A 289 -8.92 9.38 -25.70
CA SER A 289 -7.75 9.19 -26.56
C SER A 289 -7.90 9.97 -27.85
N VAL A 290 -6.80 10.55 -28.32
CA VAL A 290 -6.73 11.13 -29.67
C VAL A 290 -6.88 10.01 -30.71
N ALA A 291 -7.41 10.34 -31.90
CA ALA A 291 -7.64 9.39 -32.99
C ALA A 291 -6.34 8.97 -33.73
N THR A 292 -5.28 8.61 -32.98
CA THR A 292 -4.11 7.93 -33.54
C THR A 292 -4.17 6.43 -33.22
N PRO A 293 -3.72 5.54 -34.12
CA PRO A 293 -3.76 4.09 -33.89
C PRO A 293 -3.06 3.68 -32.59
N ALA A 294 -1.91 4.31 -32.30
CA ALA A 294 -1.13 4.08 -31.09
C ALA A 294 -1.89 4.48 -29.81
N ALA A 295 -2.51 5.67 -29.78
CA ALA A 295 -3.27 6.13 -28.62
C ALA A 295 -4.54 5.29 -28.39
N GLN A 296 -5.21 4.86 -29.47
CA GLN A 296 -6.37 3.98 -29.39
C GLN A 296 -6.00 2.58 -28.89
N ALA A 297 -4.89 2.00 -29.36
CA ALA A 297 -4.40 0.71 -28.86
C ALA A 297 -4.06 0.78 -27.37
N LEU A 298 -3.39 1.86 -26.93
CA LEU A 298 -3.09 2.09 -25.53
C LEU A 298 -4.35 2.23 -24.67
N ALA A 299 -5.31 3.05 -25.12
CA ALA A 299 -6.58 3.26 -24.42
C ALA A 299 -7.40 1.96 -24.32
N ALA A 300 -7.46 1.16 -25.39
CA ALA A 300 -8.16 -0.13 -25.40
C ALA A 300 -7.56 -1.15 -24.42
N ARG A 301 -6.25 -1.08 -24.14
CA ARG A 301 -5.61 -1.91 -23.11
C ARG A 301 -5.84 -1.38 -21.70
N LEU A 302 -5.80 -0.07 -21.52
CA LEU A 302 -6.15 0.56 -20.25
C LEU A 302 -7.59 0.26 -19.86
N GLU A 303 -8.51 0.16 -20.81
CA GLU A 303 -9.90 -0.24 -20.58
C GLU A 303 -10.02 -1.67 -20.05
N ARG A 304 -9.14 -2.57 -20.51
CA ARG A 304 -9.06 -3.97 -20.04
C ARG A 304 -8.31 -4.13 -18.72
N SER A 305 -7.64 -3.08 -18.25
CA SER A 305 -6.92 -3.09 -16.97
C SER A 305 -7.90 -3.32 -15.82
N ARG A 306 -7.54 -4.22 -14.91
CA ARG A 306 -8.32 -4.42 -13.66
C ARG A 306 -8.29 -3.21 -12.73
N ARG A 307 -7.35 -2.28 -12.92
CA ARG A 307 -7.25 -1.08 -12.07
C ARG A 307 -8.28 -0.02 -12.41
N LEU A 308 -8.80 -0.05 -13.63
CA LEU A 308 -9.73 0.93 -14.15
C LEU A 308 -11.09 0.25 -14.38
N THR A 309 -12.16 1.00 -14.21
CA THR A 309 -13.51 0.55 -14.58
C THR A 309 -14.28 1.70 -15.21
N ALA A 310 -15.29 1.39 -16.01
CA ALA A 310 -16.10 2.42 -16.65
C ALA A 310 -16.87 3.24 -15.60
N ASP A 311 -16.73 4.56 -15.68
CA ASP A 311 -17.45 5.50 -14.81
C ASP A 311 -18.94 5.61 -15.21
N THR A 312 -19.78 4.75 -14.64
CA THR A 312 -21.23 4.72 -14.90
C THR A 312 -22.00 5.80 -14.12
N LEU A 313 -21.45 6.29 -13.00
CA LEU A 313 -22.09 7.31 -12.16
C LEU A 313 -21.68 8.75 -12.50
N GLY A 314 -20.71 8.93 -13.39
CA GLY A 314 -20.17 10.23 -13.72
C GLY A 314 -19.42 10.87 -12.55
N LEU A 315 -18.54 10.10 -11.90
CA LEU A 315 -17.58 10.61 -10.93
C LEU A 315 -16.69 11.68 -11.55
N GLY A 316 -16.32 11.56 -12.83
CA GLY A 316 -15.58 12.58 -13.57
C GLY A 316 -14.06 12.44 -13.53
N PHE A 317 -13.54 11.30 -13.09
CA PHE A 317 -12.14 10.94 -13.32
C PHE A 317 -11.93 10.58 -14.79
N VAL A 318 -10.82 11.02 -15.36
CA VAL A 318 -10.51 10.81 -16.78
C VAL A 318 -9.09 10.29 -16.92
N VAL A 319 -8.90 9.26 -17.72
CA VAL A 319 -7.57 8.87 -18.20
C VAL A 319 -7.46 9.37 -19.63
N ASP A 320 -6.55 10.31 -19.85
CA ASP A 320 -6.39 11.00 -21.12
C ASP A 320 -5.07 10.58 -21.79
N VAL A 321 -5.16 10.12 -23.03
CA VAL A 321 -4.04 9.62 -23.84
C VAL A 321 -3.85 10.52 -25.04
N HIS A 322 -2.71 11.21 -25.11
CA HIS A 322 -2.42 12.13 -26.20
C HIS A 322 -0.94 12.11 -26.60
N PRO A 323 -0.62 12.47 -27.86
CA PRO A 323 0.76 12.55 -28.32
C PRO A 323 1.46 13.79 -27.75
N LEU A 324 2.75 13.64 -27.44
CA LEU A 324 3.65 14.71 -27.03
C LEU A 324 4.96 14.59 -27.82
N GLY A 325 5.02 15.23 -29.00
CA GLY A 325 6.15 15.07 -29.92
C GLY A 325 6.28 13.61 -30.40
N GLU A 326 7.44 13.00 -30.17
CA GLU A 326 7.71 11.58 -30.45
C GLU A 326 7.35 10.63 -29.28
N ALA A 327 6.70 11.17 -28.23
CA ALA A 327 6.25 10.42 -27.07
C ALA A 327 4.72 10.31 -27.05
N LEU A 328 4.21 9.35 -26.28
CA LEU A 328 2.83 9.35 -25.81
C LEU A 328 2.81 9.76 -24.34
N GLU A 329 1.87 10.63 -23.99
CA GLU A 329 1.57 10.99 -22.61
C GLU A 329 0.23 10.36 -22.19
N VAL A 330 0.21 9.78 -20.99
CA VAL A 330 -1.00 9.27 -20.33
C VAL A 330 -1.18 9.99 -19.01
N CYS A 331 -2.30 10.69 -18.87
CA CYS A 331 -2.61 11.48 -17.68
C CYS A 331 -3.83 10.94 -16.95
N LEU A 332 -3.75 10.82 -15.62
CA LEU A 332 -4.90 10.65 -14.76
C LEU A 332 -5.38 12.03 -14.27
N LEU A 333 -6.62 12.37 -14.58
CA LEU A 333 -7.26 13.63 -14.24
C LEU A 333 -8.38 13.39 -13.22
N ALA A 334 -8.40 14.21 -12.18
CA ALA A 334 -9.50 14.31 -11.24
C ALA A 334 -10.67 15.10 -11.87
N PRO A 335 -11.85 15.08 -11.23
CA PRO A 335 -12.97 15.93 -11.60
C PRO A 335 -12.54 17.40 -11.73
N ARG A 336 -13.12 18.10 -12.71
CA ARG A 336 -12.74 19.47 -13.11
C ARG A 336 -11.36 19.60 -13.78
N GLY A 337 -10.76 18.49 -14.21
CA GLY A 337 -9.53 18.53 -15.01
C GLY A 337 -8.24 18.72 -14.19
N ARG A 338 -8.31 18.61 -12.86
CA ARG A 338 -7.11 18.66 -12.02
C ARG A 338 -6.22 17.46 -12.34
N ARG A 339 -4.98 17.72 -12.75
CA ARG A 339 -4.00 16.68 -13.06
C ARG A 339 -3.51 15.99 -11.79
N ILE A 340 -3.76 14.68 -11.67
CA ILE A 340 -3.26 13.86 -10.56
C ILE A 340 -1.84 13.42 -10.87
N ASP A 341 -1.65 12.79 -12.02
CA ASP A 341 -0.33 12.40 -12.51
C ASP A 341 -0.31 12.22 -14.03
N CYS A 342 0.86 12.30 -14.62
CA CYS A 342 1.09 12.02 -16.04
C CYS A 342 2.39 11.27 -16.22
N VAL A 343 2.36 10.30 -17.12
CA VAL A 343 3.54 9.56 -17.52
C VAL A 343 3.77 9.75 -19.00
N GLN A 344 5.04 9.87 -19.37
CA GLN A 344 5.47 9.97 -20.75
C GLN A 344 6.32 8.75 -21.07
N GLY A 345 6.12 8.19 -22.26
CA GLY A 345 6.94 7.10 -22.76
C GLY A 345 7.12 7.21 -24.27
N ARG A 346 8.12 6.47 -24.77
CA ARG A 346 8.38 6.38 -26.21
C ARG A 346 7.07 6.05 -26.94
N ALA A 347 6.72 6.84 -27.96
CA ALA A 347 5.59 6.46 -28.79
C ALA A 347 5.87 5.11 -29.45
N PRO A 348 4.92 4.17 -29.42
CA PRO A 348 5.05 2.91 -30.13
C PRO A 348 5.16 3.20 -31.64
N ARG A 349 6.02 2.46 -32.35
CA ARG A 349 6.27 2.68 -33.79
C ARG A 349 5.00 2.46 -34.64
N ASP A 350 4.18 1.51 -34.20
CA ASP A 350 2.84 1.24 -34.70
C ASP A 350 2.00 0.60 -33.58
N ALA A 351 0.73 0.30 -33.85
CA ALA A 351 -0.17 -0.33 -32.87
C ALA A 351 0.25 -1.75 -32.44
N SER A 352 1.27 -2.34 -33.08
CA SER A 352 1.79 -3.69 -32.79
C SER A 352 3.06 -3.70 -31.93
N ASP A 353 3.59 -2.52 -31.56
CA ASP A 353 4.74 -2.39 -30.65
C ASP A 353 4.31 -2.70 -29.18
N GLU A 354 4.08 -3.99 -28.94
CA GLU A 354 3.63 -4.58 -27.68
C GLU A 354 4.47 -4.14 -26.48
N ALA A 355 5.79 -4.09 -26.68
CA ALA A 355 6.74 -3.79 -25.63
C ALA A 355 6.62 -2.34 -25.18
N ALA A 356 6.53 -1.38 -26.12
CA ALA A 356 6.35 0.03 -25.79
C ALA A 356 5.01 0.30 -25.11
N LEU A 357 3.91 -0.29 -25.63
CA LEU A 357 2.58 -0.15 -25.02
C LEU A 357 2.54 -0.72 -23.60
N THR A 358 3.06 -1.94 -23.41
CA THR A 358 3.08 -2.60 -22.10
C THR A 358 3.92 -1.81 -21.10
N ALA A 359 5.12 -1.36 -21.49
CA ALA A 359 5.98 -0.56 -20.63
C ALA A 359 5.34 0.76 -20.20
N LEU A 360 4.61 1.43 -21.10
CA LEU A 360 3.91 2.68 -20.80
C LEU A 360 2.73 2.45 -19.85
N ILE A 361 1.96 1.37 -20.03
CA ILE A 361 0.86 1.01 -19.12
C ILE A 361 1.39 0.64 -17.73
N ASP A 362 2.41 -0.21 -17.66
CA ASP A 362 3.02 -0.64 -16.40
C ASP A 362 3.62 0.57 -15.67
N THR A 363 4.18 1.54 -16.39
CA THR A 363 4.68 2.80 -15.81
C THR A 363 3.55 3.71 -15.34
N PHE A 364 2.50 3.87 -16.16
CA PHE A 364 1.30 4.64 -15.81
C PHE A 364 0.69 4.13 -14.51
N HIS A 365 0.42 2.83 -14.42
CA HIS A 365 -0.21 2.30 -13.21
C HIS A 365 0.70 2.37 -12.00
N ARG A 366 2.01 2.10 -12.15
CA ARG A 366 2.96 2.23 -11.03
C ARG A 366 2.97 3.65 -10.48
N GLN A 367 3.03 4.67 -11.34
CA GLN A 367 3.15 6.06 -10.91
C GLN A 367 1.82 6.67 -10.46
N ALA A 368 0.75 6.50 -11.23
CA ALA A 368 -0.56 7.07 -10.91
C ALA A 368 -1.15 6.55 -9.59
N PHE A 369 -0.80 5.31 -9.21
CA PHE A 369 -1.28 4.65 -7.99
C PHE A 369 -0.18 4.47 -6.92
N ALA A 370 0.89 5.26 -6.99
CA ALA A 370 1.90 5.38 -5.94
C ALA A 370 1.78 6.74 -5.21
N PRO A 371 2.21 6.83 -3.95
CA PRO A 371 2.21 8.10 -3.21
C PRO A 371 3.15 9.11 -3.86
N LYS A 372 2.78 10.39 -3.78
CA LYS A 372 3.62 11.48 -4.30
C LYS A 372 4.66 11.87 -3.25
N ILE A 373 5.92 11.97 -3.67
CA ILE A 373 7.01 12.46 -2.84
C ILE A 373 7.42 13.81 -3.40
N ASP A 374 7.11 14.89 -2.68
CA ASP A 374 7.54 16.23 -3.05
C ASP A 374 9.00 16.43 -2.63
N LEU A 375 9.93 16.29 -3.59
CA LEU A 375 11.32 16.66 -3.39
C LEU A 375 11.46 18.18 -3.51
N THR A 376 12.01 18.83 -2.48
CA THR A 376 12.34 20.27 -2.55
C THR A 376 13.67 20.50 -3.25
N GLN A 377 13.91 21.72 -3.73
CA GLN A 377 15.09 22.09 -4.52
C GLN A 377 16.47 21.74 -3.92
N GLN A 378 16.60 21.55 -2.60
CA GLN A 378 17.86 21.08 -2.01
C GLN A 378 18.24 19.65 -2.42
N ASP A 379 17.27 18.79 -2.77
CA ASP A 379 17.53 17.45 -3.34
C ASP A 379 17.72 17.51 -4.87
N ILE A 380 17.19 18.56 -5.53
CA ILE A 380 17.27 18.79 -6.99
C ILE A 380 18.63 19.35 -7.40
N ASN A 381 19.29 20.13 -6.54
CA ASN A 381 20.61 20.70 -6.82
C ASN A 381 21.75 19.66 -6.85
N SER A 382 21.46 18.38 -6.61
CA SER A 382 22.41 17.29 -6.79
C SER A 382 22.50 16.78 -8.22
N LEU A 383 21.49 16.98 -9.09
CA LEU A 383 21.48 16.48 -10.48
C LEU A 383 20.51 17.32 -11.33
N ASP A 384 21.07 18.17 -12.20
CA ASP A 384 20.45 18.79 -13.37
C ASP A 384 19.16 19.62 -13.15
N GLY A 385 19.25 20.66 -12.30
CA GLY A 385 18.72 22.03 -12.50
C GLY A 385 17.27 22.27 -12.98
N SER A 386 16.45 21.24 -13.11
CA SER A 386 15.08 21.27 -13.58
C SER A 386 14.18 20.86 -12.43
N ALA A 387 13.10 21.62 -12.20
CA ALA A 387 12.13 21.34 -11.15
C ALA A 387 11.27 20.12 -11.54
N CYS A 388 11.88 18.95 -11.56
CA CYS A 388 11.21 17.67 -11.72
C CYS A 388 10.95 17.08 -10.34
N ARG A 389 9.70 16.67 -10.07
CA ARG A 389 9.37 15.80 -8.94
C ARG A 389 10.20 14.54 -9.09
N GLY A 390 11.23 14.34 -8.26
CA GLY A 390 12.07 13.15 -8.38
C GLY A 390 11.31 11.89 -8.01
N ARG A 391 11.75 10.77 -8.57
CA ARG A 391 11.05 9.48 -8.45
C ARG A 391 11.35 8.88 -7.08
N ALA A 392 10.34 8.23 -6.49
CA ALA A 392 10.56 7.42 -5.30
C ALA A 392 11.61 6.32 -5.53
N GLU A 393 11.76 5.86 -6.78
CA GLU A 393 12.72 4.82 -7.18
C GLU A 393 14.17 5.26 -6.96
N ASP A 394 14.56 6.45 -7.43
CA ASP A 394 15.95 6.93 -7.36
C ASP A 394 16.40 7.14 -5.90
N VAL A 395 15.49 7.65 -5.05
CA VAL A 395 15.78 7.90 -3.62
C VAL A 395 15.80 6.58 -2.83
N LEU A 396 14.95 5.61 -3.20
CA LEU A 396 14.94 4.28 -2.60
C LEU A 396 16.18 3.49 -2.99
N ASP A 397 16.61 3.49 -4.25
CA ASP A 397 17.79 2.72 -4.68
C ASP A 397 19.06 3.25 -3.97
N GLN A 398 19.18 4.56 -3.82
CA GLN A 398 20.23 5.19 -3.00
C GLN A 398 20.13 4.81 -1.51
N ALA A 399 18.91 4.74 -0.94
CA ALA A 399 18.69 4.30 0.45
C ALA A 399 18.93 2.79 0.65
N LEU A 400 18.73 1.99 -0.40
CA LEU A 400 18.96 0.55 -0.44
C LEU A 400 20.43 0.20 -0.69
N GLY A 401 21.23 1.17 -1.17
CA GLY A 401 22.65 1.01 -1.46
C GLY A 401 22.94 0.22 -2.74
N ASN A 402 22.03 0.30 -3.72
CA ASN A 402 22.16 -0.34 -5.03
C ASN A 402 22.51 0.67 -6.12
#